data_AF-A0A363U0U8-F1
#
_entry.id   AF-A0A363U0U8-F1
#
_cell.length_a   1.000
_cell.length_b   1.000
_cell.length_c   1.000
_cell.angle_alpha   90.00
_cell.angle_beta   90.00
_cell.angle_gamma   90.00
#
_symmetry.space_group_name_H-M   'P 1'
#
loop_
_entity.id
_entity.type
_entity.pdbx_description
1 polymer ?
#
loop_
_entity_poly.entity_id
_entity_poly.type
_entity_poly.pdbx_seq_one_letter_code
_entity_poly.pdbx_strand_id
1 'polypeptide(L)'
;MLAPVLHILPLTTIVRERTLPVAGKVNVHVDQKVNPTDVIAEAVFAREHVLLDVARTFGVSTAAADRMIKVNQGDRVTQGALIAEASGIFPRSIKAPRPGRVMVVGSGQVLMEVGDARIELRAGLPGTVTQVIPERGVVIRTAGALIQGTWGNGRIDNGLMTGLIEKPDDVLTADRLDISLRGSVILGGHVRDVDTLRAAAELPVRGLIISSMLSSLIQPAMQARFPILVLDGFGAMPMNSAAFKLLTTNNKREVTVNAEHFDRYNGNRPEVIIPLPVTNEPEEPNDYEMFSVGQQIRMRRSPHAGMLGSITNLPAGLTKLPSGLRAPAAEVKLENGSTVLVPLVNLEVVG
;
A
#
# COMPACT_ATOMS: atom_id res chain seq x y z
N MET A 1 1.11 -26.41 -14.17
CA MET A 1 1.56 -25.61 -13.01
C MET A 1 0.82 -24.29 -13.08
N LEU A 2 0.29 -23.79 -11.96
CA LEU A 2 -0.33 -22.47 -11.92
C LEU A 2 0.75 -21.38 -11.99
N ALA A 3 0.52 -20.40 -12.85
CA ALA A 3 1.34 -19.22 -13.01
C ALA A 3 0.73 -18.07 -12.20
N PRO A 4 1.53 -17.33 -11.41
CA PRO A 4 1.05 -16.05 -10.89
C PRO A 4 0.84 -15.09 -12.07
N VAL A 5 -0.22 -14.30 -12.02
CA VAL A 5 -0.52 -13.26 -13.02
C VAL A 5 -0.05 -11.90 -12.50
N LEU A 6 0.62 -11.14 -13.36
CA LEU A 6 0.85 -9.71 -13.19
C LEU A 6 -0.19 -8.99 -14.04
N HIS A 7 -1.10 -8.27 -13.39
CA HIS A 7 -2.19 -7.61 -14.10
C HIS A 7 -1.72 -6.34 -14.80
N ILE A 8 -1.81 -6.33 -16.13
CA ILE A 8 -1.64 -5.15 -16.99
C ILE A 8 -2.82 -5.11 -17.95
N LEU A 9 -3.99 -4.84 -17.38
CA LEU A 9 -5.29 -5.01 -18.02
C LEU A 9 -5.79 -3.65 -18.53
N PRO A 10 -6.13 -3.52 -19.82
CA PRO A 10 -6.70 -2.29 -20.34
C PRO A 10 -8.12 -2.03 -19.80
N LEU A 11 -8.84 -3.10 -19.43
CA LEU A 11 -10.17 -3.00 -18.87
C LEU A 11 -10.52 -4.26 -18.05
N THR A 12 -10.89 -4.09 -16.79
CA THR A 12 -11.34 -5.17 -15.89
C THR A 12 -12.19 -4.62 -14.75
N THR A 13 -12.86 -5.51 -14.01
CA THR A 13 -13.52 -5.16 -12.76
C THR A 13 -12.52 -5.28 -11.63
N ILE A 14 -12.39 -4.20 -10.86
CA ILE A 14 -11.40 -4.01 -9.81
C ILE A 14 -12.16 -3.94 -8.49
N VAL A 15 -11.94 -4.94 -7.63
CA VAL A 15 -12.57 -5.03 -6.30
C VAL A 15 -11.50 -4.89 -5.23
N ARG A 16 -11.63 -3.91 -4.35
CA ARG A 16 -10.66 -3.64 -3.28
C ARG A 16 -11.34 -3.53 -1.93
N GLU A 17 -10.85 -4.33 -1.00
CA GLU A 17 -11.18 -4.21 0.40
C GLU A 17 -10.39 -3.05 1.03
N ARG A 18 -11.09 -2.19 1.77
CA ARG A 18 -10.53 -1.06 2.51
C ARG A 18 -10.92 -1.22 3.97
N THR A 19 -9.94 -1.47 4.84
CA THR A 19 -10.18 -1.68 6.27
C THR A 19 -9.34 -0.79 7.16
N LEU A 20 -9.92 -0.38 8.27
CA LEU A 20 -9.24 0.19 9.42
C LEU A 20 -8.36 -0.87 10.09
N PRO A 21 -7.23 -0.48 10.71
CA PRO A 21 -6.38 -1.40 11.44
C PRO A 21 -7.00 -1.86 12.77
N VAL A 22 -7.96 -1.11 13.30
CA VAL A 22 -8.67 -1.34 14.57
C VAL A 22 -10.18 -1.19 14.35
N ALA A 23 -10.98 -1.66 15.31
CA ALA A 23 -12.43 -1.47 15.26
C ALA A 23 -12.79 0.03 15.28
N GLY A 24 -13.78 0.42 14.50
CA GLY A 24 -14.22 1.79 14.33
C GLY A 24 -15.65 1.87 13.78
N LYS A 25 -15.98 3.00 13.18
CA LYS A 25 -17.29 3.29 12.61
C LYS A 25 -17.18 3.42 11.10
N VAL A 26 -18.01 2.68 10.37
CA VAL A 26 -18.16 2.81 8.92
C VAL A 26 -19.21 3.89 8.64
N ASN A 27 -18.90 4.82 7.75
CA ASN A 27 -19.69 6.03 7.48
C ASN A 27 -20.50 5.96 6.17
N VAL A 28 -20.41 4.84 5.45
CA VAL A 28 -21.04 4.64 4.14
C VAL A 28 -21.88 3.36 4.12
N HIS A 29 -22.77 3.23 3.14
CA HIS A 29 -23.63 2.06 2.96
C HIS A 29 -23.39 1.36 1.63
N VAL A 30 -23.94 0.15 1.48
CA VAL A 30 -23.93 -0.61 0.22
C VAL A 30 -24.61 0.21 -0.88
N ASP A 31 -24.14 0.08 -2.12
CA ASP A 31 -24.54 0.81 -3.34
C ASP A 31 -24.19 2.31 -3.34
N GLN A 32 -23.53 2.82 -2.29
CA GLN A 32 -23.05 4.20 -2.27
C GLN A 32 -21.85 4.38 -3.23
N LYS A 33 -21.91 5.41 -4.07
CA LYS A 33 -20.75 5.86 -4.85
C LYS A 33 -19.81 6.68 -3.99
N VAL A 34 -18.52 6.42 -4.11
CA VAL A 34 -17.45 7.09 -3.36
C VAL A 34 -16.37 7.61 -4.30
N ASN A 35 -15.79 8.75 -3.93
CA ASN A 35 -14.59 9.32 -4.54
C ASN A 35 -13.35 8.92 -3.71
N PRO A 36 -12.13 8.96 -4.28
CA PRO A 36 -10.91 8.55 -3.59
C PRO A 36 -10.66 9.26 -2.25
N THR A 37 -11.09 10.52 -2.14
CA THR A 37 -10.89 11.36 -0.96
C THR A 37 -11.93 11.18 0.13
N ASP A 38 -13.04 10.50 -0.15
CA ASP A 38 -14.14 10.34 0.79
C ASP A 38 -13.71 9.50 1.99
N VAL A 39 -14.02 9.98 3.21
CA VAL A 39 -13.77 9.25 4.45
C VAL A 39 -14.87 8.21 4.65
N ILE A 40 -14.54 6.94 4.40
CA ILE A 40 -15.49 5.82 4.41
C ILE A 40 -15.61 5.17 5.79
N ALA A 41 -14.60 5.30 6.64
CA ALA A 41 -14.63 4.82 8.02
C ALA A 41 -13.68 5.62 8.90
N GLU A 42 -13.94 5.66 10.20
CA GLU A 42 -13.11 6.33 11.19
C GLU A 42 -12.94 5.46 12.44
N ALA A 43 -11.77 5.51 13.06
CA ALA A 43 -11.53 4.86 14.34
C ALA A 43 -10.84 5.81 15.32
N VAL A 44 -11.14 5.64 16.60
CA VAL A 44 -10.40 6.26 17.69
C VAL A 44 -9.70 5.14 18.44
N PHE A 45 -8.40 5.27 18.63
CA PHE A 45 -7.62 4.34 19.43
C PHE A 45 -6.65 5.10 20.31
N ALA A 46 -6.37 4.56 21.49
CA ALA A 46 -5.36 5.13 22.36
C ALA A 46 -4.01 4.49 22.07
N ARG A 47 -3.04 5.34 21.78
CA ARG A 47 -1.69 4.95 21.35
C ARG A 47 -0.77 4.63 22.52
N GLU A 48 -1.07 5.17 23.69
CA GLU A 48 -0.13 5.23 24.80
C GLU A 48 -0.76 4.69 26.07
N HIS A 49 0.05 4.00 26.87
CA HIS A 49 -0.32 3.56 28.19
C HIS A 49 0.52 4.31 29.21
N VAL A 50 -0.12 4.82 30.27
CA VAL A 50 0.53 5.47 31.39
C VAL A 50 0.27 4.68 32.65
N LEU A 51 1.33 4.24 33.31
CA LEU A 51 1.26 3.60 34.62
C LEU A 51 1.54 4.64 35.71
N LEU A 52 0.60 4.81 36.63
CA LEU A 52 0.73 5.66 37.80
C LEU A 52 0.96 4.75 39.02
N ASP A 53 2.18 4.75 39.54
CA ASP A 53 2.55 3.98 40.74
C ASP A 53 2.22 4.79 41.99
N VAL A 54 1.03 4.56 42.56
CA VAL A 54 0.51 5.28 43.73
C VAL A 54 1.27 4.88 44.99
N ALA A 55 1.55 3.59 45.17
CA ALA A 55 2.31 3.08 46.32
C ALA A 55 3.69 3.71 46.40
N ARG A 56 4.43 3.74 45.28
CA ARG A 56 5.76 4.35 45.21
C ARG A 56 5.71 5.86 45.37
N THR A 57 4.76 6.53 44.72
CA THR A 57 4.65 8.00 44.78
C THR A 57 4.28 8.48 46.17
N PHE A 58 3.42 7.76 46.89
CA PHE A 58 3.06 8.10 48.27
C PHE A 58 3.96 7.46 49.33
N GLY A 59 4.79 6.47 48.99
CA GLY A 59 5.67 5.78 49.92
C GLY A 59 4.91 4.90 50.91
N VAL A 60 3.85 4.22 50.45
CA VAL A 60 2.96 3.39 51.30
C VAL A 60 2.88 1.96 50.76
N SER A 61 2.33 1.04 51.55
CA SER A 61 2.07 -0.33 51.08
C SER A 61 1.02 -0.35 49.97
N THR A 62 1.06 -1.37 49.12
CA THR A 62 0.10 -1.54 48.01
C THR A 62 -1.35 -1.55 48.50
N ALA A 63 -1.64 -2.25 49.60
CA ALA A 63 -2.97 -2.30 50.20
C ALA A 63 -3.44 -0.94 50.75
N ALA A 64 -2.51 -0.10 51.25
CA ALA A 64 -2.85 1.25 51.68
C ALA A 64 -3.05 2.18 50.47
N ALA A 65 -2.23 2.04 49.43
CA ALA A 65 -2.37 2.78 48.18
C ALA A 65 -3.70 2.48 47.47
N ASP A 66 -4.16 1.23 47.46
CA ASP A 66 -5.43 0.85 46.84
C ASP A 66 -6.63 1.57 47.48
N ARG A 67 -6.57 1.87 48.79
CA ARG A 67 -7.60 2.68 49.48
C ARG A 67 -7.55 4.17 49.16
N MET A 68 -6.42 4.64 48.63
CA MET A 68 -6.17 6.04 48.27
C MET A 68 -6.54 6.34 46.82
N ILE A 69 -6.69 5.32 45.97
CA ILE A 69 -7.12 5.46 44.58
C ILE A 69 -8.60 5.87 44.55
N LYS A 70 -8.93 6.86 43.71
CA LYS A 70 -10.26 7.47 43.59
C LYS A 70 -10.98 7.14 42.29
N VAL A 71 -10.35 6.33 41.43
CA VAL A 71 -10.88 5.91 40.13
C VAL A 71 -11.02 4.40 40.09
N ASN A 72 -11.95 3.91 39.28
CA ASN A 72 -12.21 2.50 39.04
C ASN A 72 -11.82 2.10 37.62
N GLN A 73 -11.65 0.80 37.41
CA GLN A 73 -11.50 0.25 36.07
C GLN A 73 -12.69 0.63 35.19
N GLY A 74 -12.43 1.16 34.00
CA GLY A 74 -13.44 1.64 33.06
C GLY A 74 -13.69 3.14 33.10
N ASP A 75 -13.25 3.85 34.13
CA ASP A 75 -13.49 5.29 34.27
C ASP A 75 -12.78 6.08 33.17
N ARG A 76 -13.49 7.08 32.61
CA ARG A 76 -12.89 8.10 31.74
C ARG A 76 -12.49 9.32 32.58
N VAL A 77 -11.25 9.75 32.44
CA VAL A 77 -10.67 10.87 33.18
C VAL A 77 -10.17 11.96 32.23
N THR A 78 -10.36 13.22 32.61
CA THR A 78 -9.80 14.37 31.90
C THR A 78 -8.40 14.68 32.41
N GLN A 79 -7.64 15.49 31.66
CA GLN A 79 -6.35 15.98 32.14
C GLN A 79 -6.51 16.73 33.47
N GLY A 80 -5.67 16.40 34.45
CA GLY A 80 -5.69 17.01 35.77
C GLY A 80 -6.73 16.42 36.74
N ALA A 81 -7.55 15.45 36.30
CA ALA A 81 -8.50 14.76 37.18
C ALA A 81 -7.76 14.01 38.30
N LEU A 82 -8.37 13.94 39.48
CA LEU A 82 -7.81 13.27 40.64
C LEU A 82 -7.82 11.74 40.45
N ILE A 83 -6.65 11.11 40.51
CA ILE A 83 -6.48 9.65 40.40
C ILE A 83 -6.34 9.01 41.77
N ALA A 84 -5.52 9.60 42.63
CA ALA A 84 -5.32 9.12 43.99
C ALA A 84 -5.02 10.28 44.93
N GLU A 85 -5.40 10.13 46.19
CA GLU A 85 -5.23 11.14 47.23
C GLU A 85 -4.84 10.51 48.56
N ALA A 86 -3.75 11.02 49.15
CA ALA A 86 -3.32 10.65 50.49
C ALA A 86 -3.76 11.74 51.49
N SER A 87 -4.58 11.36 52.46
CA SER A 87 -5.01 12.24 53.55
C SER A 87 -3.91 12.40 54.60
N GLY A 88 -3.66 13.63 55.07
CA GLY A 88 -2.64 13.95 56.07
C GLY A 88 -2.45 15.46 56.26
N ILE A 89 -1.45 15.88 57.05
CA ILE A 89 -1.14 17.29 57.34
C ILE A 89 -0.80 18.08 56.06
N PHE A 90 -0.20 17.41 55.07
CA PHE A 90 -0.03 17.91 53.71
C PHE A 90 -0.66 16.93 52.71
N PRO A 91 -1.86 17.22 52.18
CA PRO A 91 -2.52 16.32 51.24
C PRO A 91 -1.70 16.21 49.94
N ARG A 92 -1.35 14.98 49.57
CA ARG A 92 -0.67 14.69 48.30
C ARG A 92 -1.67 14.07 47.35
N SER A 93 -1.65 14.54 46.10
CA SER A 93 -2.54 14.03 45.05
C SER A 93 -1.74 13.60 43.83
N ILE A 94 -2.24 12.56 43.17
CA ILE A 94 -1.80 12.15 41.84
C ILE A 94 -2.93 12.51 40.89
N LYS A 95 -2.59 13.23 39.83
CA LYS A 95 -3.54 13.69 38.83
C LYS A 95 -3.28 13.01 37.50
N ALA A 96 -4.33 12.84 36.69
CA ALA A 96 -4.24 12.32 35.35
C ALA A 96 -3.35 13.22 34.48
N PRO A 97 -2.26 12.72 33.88
CA PRO A 97 -1.37 13.56 33.08
C PRO A 97 -2.00 13.99 31.75
N ARG A 98 -2.94 13.20 31.22
CA ARG A 98 -3.68 13.43 29.96
C ARG A 98 -5.08 12.82 30.04
N PRO A 99 -6.01 13.21 29.14
CA PRO A 99 -7.28 12.53 29.00
C PRO A 99 -7.08 11.07 28.62
N GLY A 100 -7.89 10.18 29.20
CA GLY A 100 -7.76 8.75 28.97
C GLY A 100 -8.79 7.90 29.71
N ARG A 101 -8.63 6.58 29.60
CA ARG A 101 -9.48 5.58 30.26
C ARG A 101 -8.64 4.74 31.21
N VAL A 102 -9.18 4.46 32.40
CA VAL A 102 -8.55 3.58 33.39
C VAL A 102 -8.74 2.12 32.98
N MET A 103 -7.64 1.41 32.76
CA MET A 103 -7.63 0.03 32.27
C MET A 103 -7.53 -0.98 33.39
N VAL A 104 -6.70 -0.69 34.40
CA VAL A 104 -6.47 -1.56 35.56
C VAL A 104 -6.25 -0.69 36.79
N VAL A 105 -6.85 -1.09 37.90
CA VAL A 105 -6.61 -0.53 39.24
C VAL A 105 -6.28 -1.67 40.18
N GLY A 106 -5.19 -1.55 40.93
CA GLY A 106 -4.85 -2.50 41.99
C GLY A 106 -3.36 -2.63 42.23
N SER A 107 -2.98 -3.31 43.31
CA SER A 107 -1.58 -3.45 43.74
C SER A 107 -0.88 -2.11 43.92
N GLY A 108 -1.61 -1.07 44.30
CA GLY A 108 -1.11 0.29 44.44
C GLY A 108 -0.77 0.99 43.13
N GLN A 109 -1.27 0.51 41.99
CA GLN A 109 -1.01 1.06 40.67
C GLN A 109 -2.30 1.31 39.88
N VAL A 110 -2.24 2.30 38.99
CA VAL A 110 -3.31 2.62 38.05
C VAL A 110 -2.72 2.63 36.64
N LEU A 111 -3.19 1.74 35.78
CA LEU A 111 -2.86 1.74 34.35
C LEU A 111 -3.93 2.49 33.58
N MET A 112 -3.52 3.49 32.80
CA MET A 112 -4.40 4.29 31.96
C MET A 112 -4.02 4.12 30.49
N GLU A 113 -5.02 3.97 29.62
CA GLU A 113 -4.88 4.18 28.18
C GLU A 113 -5.09 5.68 27.93
N VAL A 114 -4.13 6.36 27.29
CA VAL A 114 -4.16 7.80 27.08
C VAL A 114 -3.94 8.16 25.60
N GLY A 115 -4.56 9.28 25.22
CA GLY A 115 -4.55 9.81 23.86
C GLY A 115 -5.71 9.29 23.02
N ASP A 116 -6.25 10.16 22.16
CA ASP A 116 -7.33 9.83 21.22
C ASP A 116 -6.80 10.01 19.80
N ALA A 117 -5.99 9.06 19.33
CA ALA A 117 -5.53 9.12 17.95
C ALA A 117 -6.70 8.75 17.03
N ARG A 118 -7.11 9.68 16.18
CA ARG A 118 -8.11 9.44 15.14
C ARG A 118 -7.42 8.89 13.89
N ILE A 119 -7.98 7.82 13.33
CA ILE A 119 -7.63 7.31 12.02
C ILE A 119 -8.84 7.52 11.12
N GLU A 120 -8.63 8.21 10.01
CA GLU A 120 -9.58 8.29 8.91
C GLU A 120 -9.15 7.31 7.83
N LEU A 121 -10.05 6.40 7.47
CA LEU A 121 -9.90 5.55 6.29
C LEU A 121 -10.60 6.25 5.12
N ARG A 122 -9.80 6.66 4.14
CA ARG A 122 -10.30 7.15 2.85
C ARG A 122 -10.56 5.99 1.90
N ALA A 123 -11.54 6.16 1.01
CA ALA A 123 -11.84 5.19 -0.05
C ALA A 123 -10.57 4.82 -0.84
N GLY A 124 -9.80 5.83 -1.26
CA GLY A 124 -8.53 5.65 -1.97
C GLY A 124 -8.69 5.39 -3.47
N LEU A 125 -9.83 4.88 -3.91
CA LEU A 125 -10.21 4.69 -5.31
C LEU A 125 -11.67 5.12 -5.52
N PRO A 126 -12.04 5.58 -6.73
CA PRO A 126 -13.44 5.85 -7.04
C PRO A 126 -14.16 4.55 -7.35
N GLY A 127 -15.41 4.43 -6.93
CA GLY A 127 -16.20 3.23 -7.19
C GLY A 127 -17.52 3.21 -6.44
N THR A 128 -18.10 2.01 -6.36
CA THR A 128 -19.35 1.74 -5.64
C THR A 128 -19.06 0.76 -4.51
N VAL A 129 -19.61 1.02 -3.32
CA VAL A 129 -19.50 0.13 -2.17
C VAL A 129 -20.38 -1.10 -2.41
N THR A 130 -19.78 -2.28 -2.53
CA THR A 130 -20.52 -3.54 -2.74
C THR A 130 -20.78 -4.29 -1.43
N GLN A 131 -19.96 -4.05 -0.41
CA GLN A 131 -20.09 -4.70 0.89
C GLN A 131 -19.60 -3.77 1.99
N VAL A 132 -20.32 -3.77 3.12
CA VAL A 132 -19.85 -3.15 4.38
C VAL A 132 -19.30 -4.25 5.28
N ILE A 133 -18.09 -4.03 5.80
CA ILE A 133 -17.43 -4.91 6.77
C ILE A 133 -17.62 -4.26 8.15
N PRO A 134 -18.47 -4.83 9.02
CA PRO A 134 -18.83 -4.21 10.30
C PRO A 134 -17.60 -3.79 11.11
N GLU A 135 -17.65 -2.56 11.62
CA GLU A 135 -16.60 -1.93 12.44
C GLU A 135 -15.20 -1.84 11.81
N ARG A 136 -15.02 -2.26 10.55
CA ARG A 136 -13.70 -2.36 9.91
C ARG A 136 -13.61 -1.53 8.65
N GLY A 137 -14.59 -1.57 7.76
CA GLY A 137 -14.48 -0.86 6.49
C GLY A 137 -15.44 -1.36 5.43
N VAL A 138 -15.02 -1.38 4.18
CA VAL A 138 -15.88 -1.68 3.02
C VAL A 138 -15.12 -2.35 1.89
N VAL A 139 -15.86 -2.99 0.99
CA VAL A 139 -15.37 -3.43 -0.32
C VAL A 139 -15.86 -2.44 -1.38
N ILE A 140 -14.94 -1.92 -2.17
CA ILE A 140 -15.21 -0.98 -3.26
C ILE A 140 -14.98 -1.69 -4.59
N ARG A 141 -15.97 -1.62 -5.48
CA ARG A 141 -15.88 -2.10 -6.86
C ARG A 141 -15.80 -0.92 -7.82
N THR A 142 -14.92 -1.03 -8.81
CA THR A 142 -14.79 -0.08 -9.92
C THR A 142 -14.41 -0.82 -11.20
N ALA A 143 -14.57 -0.18 -12.35
CA ALA A 143 -14.15 -0.73 -13.64
C ALA A 143 -13.14 0.22 -14.29
N GLY A 144 -12.09 -0.35 -14.87
CA GLY A 144 -11.02 0.47 -15.43
C GLY A 144 -9.81 -0.32 -15.86
N ALA A 145 -8.77 0.42 -16.26
CA ALA A 145 -7.46 -0.17 -16.50
C ALA A 145 -6.76 -0.42 -15.16
N LEU A 146 -6.11 -1.58 -15.06
CA LEU A 146 -5.36 -2.02 -13.88
C LEU A 146 -3.93 -2.32 -14.29
N ILE A 147 -2.96 -1.64 -13.67
CA ILE A 147 -1.54 -1.87 -13.91
C ILE A 147 -0.86 -2.15 -12.58
N GLN A 148 -0.39 -3.37 -12.37
CA GLN A 148 0.34 -3.76 -11.17
C GLN A 148 1.84 -3.49 -11.32
N GLY A 149 2.45 -3.01 -10.24
CA GLY A 149 3.88 -2.82 -10.12
C GLY A 149 4.55 -3.88 -9.27
N THR A 150 5.86 -3.72 -9.11
CA THR A 150 6.71 -4.61 -8.32
C THR A 150 7.05 -4.04 -6.94
N TRP A 151 6.97 -2.71 -6.76
CA TRP A 151 7.26 -2.08 -5.48
C TRP A 151 6.47 -0.76 -5.27
N GLY A 152 6.12 -0.49 -4.02
CA GLY A 152 5.43 0.72 -3.59
C GLY A 152 5.82 1.10 -2.16
N ASN A 153 5.69 2.39 -1.82
CA ASN A 153 6.13 2.97 -0.53
C ASN A 153 5.04 3.03 0.56
N GLY A 154 3.93 2.30 0.41
CA GLY A 154 2.82 2.20 1.34
C GLY A 154 1.83 3.36 1.33
N ARG A 155 1.88 4.25 0.33
CA ARG A 155 0.99 5.41 0.23
C ARG A 155 -0.03 5.25 -0.88
N ILE A 156 -1.15 5.95 -0.74
CA ILE A 156 -2.21 5.99 -1.75
C ILE A 156 -2.63 7.43 -1.99
N ASP A 157 -2.78 7.79 -3.24
CA ASP A 157 -3.35 9.08 -3.61
C ASP A 157 -3.91 9.05 -5.04
N ASN A 158 -4.59 10.13 -5.44
CA ASN A 158 -5.23 10.27 -6.74
C ASN A 158 -4.99 11.67 -7.32
N GLY A 159 -4.87 11.74 -8.65
CA GLY A 159 -4.78 12.99 -9.39
C GLY A 159 -4.71 12.78 -10.90
N LEU A 160 -4.66 13.88 -11.65
CA LEU A 160 -4.49 13.88 -13.10
C LEU A 160 -3.09 13.36 -13.46
N MET A 161 -3.00 12.36 -14.33
CA MET A 161 -1.71 11.82 -14.78
C MET A 161 -1.08 12.72 -15.85
N THR A 162 0.19 13.06 -15.64
CA THR A 162 1.02 13.79 -16.60
C THR A 162 2.24 12.94 -16.97
N GLY A 163 2.27 12.48 -18.22
CA GLY A 163 3.39 11.74 -18.80
C GLY A 163 4.58 12.64 -19.14
N LEU A 164 5.73 12.32 -18.55
CA LEU A 164 7.06 12.85 -18.89
C LEU A 164 7.92 11.81 -19.61
N ILE A 165 7.31 10.71 -20.06
CA ILE A 165 7.99 9.59 -20.71
C ILE A 165 7.57 9.53 -22.19
N GLU A 166 8.55 9.45 -23.09
CA GLU A 166 8.39 9.32 -24.55
C GLU A 166 8.81 7.93 -25.04
N LYS A 167 9.79 7.31 -24.38
CA LYS A 167 10.27 5.95 -24.66
C LYS A 167 10.35 5.11 -23.40
N PRO A 168 10.22 3.77 -23.50
CA PRO A 168 10.27 2.90 -22.33
C PRO A 168 11.54 3.02 -21.48
N ASP A 169 12.69 3.33 -22.10
CA ASP A 169 14.01 3.42 -21.48
C ASP A 169 14.41 4.84 -21.04
N ASP A 170 13.49 5.81 -21.12
CA ASP A 170 13.75 7.18 -20.70
C ASP A 170 14.16 7.26 -19.22
N VAL A 171 14.88 8.34 -18.90
CA VAL A 171 15.28 8.67 -17.53
C VAL A 171 14.47 9.88 -17.08
N LEU A 172 13.90 9.81 -15.88
CA LEU A 172 13.31 10.96 -15.22
C LEU A 172 14.38 11.68 -14.40
N THR A 173 14.54 12.97 -14.64
CA THR A 173 15.53 13.83 -14.00
C THR A 173 14.85 15.07 -13.40
N ALA A 174 15.49 15.66 -12.38
CA ALA A 174 14.94 16.79 -11.64
C ALA A 174 14.62 18.02 -12.51
N ASP A 175 15.37 18.27 -13.58
CA ASP A 175 15.18 19.39 -14.52
C ASP A 175 13.91 19.28 -15.35
N ARG A 176 13.34 18.07 -15.49
CA ARG A 176 12.05 17.86 -16.15
C ARG A 176 10.86 18.10 -15.24
N LEU A 177 11.11 18.38 -13.96
CA LEU A 177 10.07 18.61 -12.96
C LEU A 177 9.85 20.11 -12.79
N ASP A 178 8.82 20.64 -13.44
CA ASP A 178 8.45 22.06 -13.34
C ASP A 178 7.15 22.29 -12.53
N ILE A 179 6.85 23.57 -12.29
CA ILE A 179 5.71 24.01 -11.45
C ILE A 179 4.35 23.56 -12.01
N SER A 180 4.22 23.31 -13.32
CA SER A 180 2.97 22.86 -13.94
C SER A 180 2.53 21.46 -13.49
N LEU A 181 3.47 20.67 -12.95
CA LEU A 181 3.21 19.31 -12.45
C LEU A 181 2.62 19.29 -11.04
N ARG A 182 2.48 20.43 -10.39
CA ARG A 182 1.91 20.52 -9.04
C ARG A 182 0.52 19.90 -9.00
N GLY A 183 0.28 19.00 -8.05
CA GLY A 183 -1.01 18.33 -7.91
C GLY A 183 -1.30 17.25 -8.95
N SER A 184 -0.34 16.91 -9.82
CA SER A 184 -0.46 15.82 -10.79
C SER A 184 0.14 14.52 -10.27
N VAL A 185 -0.21 13.41 -10.92
CA VAL A 185 0.51 12.14 -10.83
C VAL A 185 1.50 12.09 -11.99
N ILE A 186 2.79 12.04 -11.70
CA ILE A 186 3.82 12.01 -12.74
C ILE A 186 4.01 10.57 -13.22
N LEU A 187 3.97 10.37 -14.53
CA LEU A 187 4.45 9.15 -15.18
C LEU A 187 5.83 9.41 -15.77
N GLY A 188 6.86 8.75 -15.22
CA GLY A 188 8.25 8.89 -15.62
C GLY A 188 8.93 7.57 -15.94
N GLY A 189 10.13 7.66 -16.49
CA GLY A 189 11.00 6.50 -16.72
C GLY A 189 11.86 6.17 -15.51
N HIS A 190 13.11 5.77 -15.76
CA HIS A 190 14.05 5.35 -14.73
C HIS A 190 14.53 6.52 -13.85
N VAL A 191 14.58 6.35 -12.53
CA VAL A 191 15.14 7.34 -11.59
C VAL A 191 16.51 6.91 -11.09
N ARG A 192 17.51 7.78 -11.27
CA ARG A 192 18.94 7.49 -11.01
C ARG A 192 19.50 8.16 -9.76
N ASP A 193 18.90 9.25 -9.31
CA ASP A 193 19.44 10.10 -8.26
C ASP A 193 18.36 10.50 -7.25
N VAL A 194 18.83 10.93 -6.07
CA VAL A 194 17.95 11.36 -4.98
C VAL A 194 17.37 12.75 -5.24
N ASP A 195 18.02 13.57 -6.04
CA ASP A 195 17.61 14.95 -6.29
C ASP A 195 16.32 15.01 -7.10
N THR A 196 16.10 14.05 -7.99
CA THR A 196 14.82 13.85 -8.70
C THR A 196 13.68 13.55 -7.73
N LEU A 197 13.90 12.68 -6.73
CA LEU A 197 12.88 12.40 -5.70
C LEU A 197 12.64 13.60 -4.78
N ARG A 198 13.67 14.39 -4.49
CA ARG A 198 13.55 15.63 -3.71
C ARG A 198 12.79 16.71 -4.47
N ALA A 199 13.11 16.93 -5.74
CA ALA A 199 12.40 17.87 -6.61
C ALA A 199 10.91 17.50 -6.71
N ALA A 200 10.59 16.21 -6.86
CA ALA A 200 9.22 15.71 -6.82
C ALA A 200 8.55 15.86 -5.42
N ALA A 201 9.31 15.95 -4.33
CA ALA A 201 8.76 16.22 -3.00
C ALA A 201 8.51 17.72 -2.77
N GLU A 202 9.35 18.58 -3.33
CA GLU A 202 9.23 20.04 -3.24
C GLU A 202 8.09 20.57 -4.10
N LEU A 203 7.85 19.95 -5.26
CA LEU A 203 6.65 20.13 -6.07
C LEU A 203 5.59 19.18 -5.52
N PRO A 204 4.58 19.62 -4.74
CA PRO A 204 3.66 18.70 -4.06
C PRO A 204 2.80 17.93 -5.06
N VAL A 205 3.36 16.85 -5.61
CA VAL A 205 2.76 15.95 -6.58
C VAL A 205 1.92 14.94 -5.84
N ARG A 206 0.90 14.43 -6.53
CA ARG A 206 -0.03 13.42 -6.00
C ARG A 206 0.51 12.02 -6.17
N GLY A 207 1.51 11.80 -7.00
CA GLY A 207 2.14 10.49 -7.11
C GLY A 207 3.23 10.46 -8.16
N LEU A 208 4.03 9.39 -8.11
CA LEU A 208 5.08 9.10 -9.06
C LEU A 208 4.98 7.64 -9.50
N ILE A 209 4.67 7.43 -10.78
CA ILE A 209 4.67 6.12 -11.44
C ILE A 209 5.94 6.06 -12.29
N ILE A 210 6.84 5.11 -11.99
CA ILE A 210 8.13 4.99 -12.68
C ILE A 210 8.39 3.56 -13.14
N SER A 211 9.18 3.42 -14.21
CA SER A 211 9.63 2.10 -14.68
C SER A 211 10.47 1.41 -13.62
N SER A 212 11.54 2.08 -13.18
CA SER A 212 12.49 1.52 -12.24
C SER A 212 13.27 2.59 -11.50
N MET A 213 13.92 2.22 -10.39
CA MET A 213 14.84 3.13 -9.68
C MET A 213 16.10 2.41 -9.20
N LEU A 214 17.17 3.15 -8.90
CA LEU A 214 18.32 2.55 -8.23
C LEU A 214 17.93 2.06 -6.82
N SER A 215 18.49 0.91 -6.41
CA SER A 215 18.21 0.31 -5.10
C SER A 215 18.64 1.21 -3.93
N SER A 216 19.64 2.08 -4.13
CA SER A 216 20.06 3.09 -3.15
C SER A 216 18.95 4.11 -2.83
N LEU A 217 17.95 4.27 -3.70
CA LEU A 217 16.86 5.22 -3.54
C LEU A 217 15.67 4.68 -2.73
N ILE A 218 15.68 3.39 -2.34
CA ILE A 218 14.59 2.78 -1.56
C ILE A 218 14.31 3.55 -0.27
N GLN A 219 15.36 3.85 0.52
CA GLN A 219 15.19 4.56 1.80
C GLN A 219 14.64 6.00 1.61
N PRO A 220 15.20 6.83 0.69
CA PRO A 220 14.58 8.10 0.34
C PRO A 220 13.12 7.99 -0.12
N ALA A 221 12.80 7.02 -0.99
CA ALA A 221 11.45 6.84 -1.53
C ALA A 221 10.43 6.41 -0.45
N MET A 222 10.85 5.63 0.55
CA MET A 222 10.03 5.29 1.71
C MET A 222 9.65 6.53 2.54
N GLN A 223 10.54 7.51 2.63
CA GLN A 223 10.33 8.75 3.41
C GLN A 223 9.47 9.79 2.67
N ALA A 224 9.38 9.71 1.33
CA ALA A 224 8.65 10.66 0.50
C ALA A 224 7.14 10.68 0.81
N ARG A 225 6.53 11.85 1.04
CA ARG A 225 5.13 11.95 1.54
C ARG A 225 4.02 11.66 0.52
N PHE A 226 4.37 11.27 -0.70
CA PHE A 226 3.46 10.96 -1.80
C PHE A 226 3.69 9.51 -2.28
N PRO A 227 2.72 8.86 -2.95
CA PRO A 227 2.89 7.50 -3.46
C PRO A 227 3.95 7.44 -4.55
N ILE A 228 4.90 6.52 -4.38
CA ILE A 228 5.90 6.16 -5.40
C ILE A 228 5.66 4.71 -5.76
N LEU A 229 5.31 4.45 -7.01
CA LEU A 229 5.06 3.13 -7.55
C LEU A 229 6.11 2.80 -8.61
N VAL A 230 6.77 1.67 -8.44
CA VAL A 230 7.77 1.13 -9.36
C VAL A 230 7.16 -0.06 -10.09
N LEU A 231 7.12 0.01 -11.42
CA LEU A 231 6.52 -1.02 -12.26
C LEU A 231 7.46 -2.22 -12.42
N ASP A 232 8.68 -1.99 -12.88
CA ASP A 232 9.54 -3.05 -13.41
C ASP A 232 10.64 -3.50 -12.43
N GLY A 233 11.02 -2.66 -11.47
CA GLY A 233 11.86 -3.06 -10.34
C GLY A 233 13.05 -2.13 -10.08
N PHE A 234 14.16 -2.72 -9.67
CA PHE A 234 15.35 -1.97 -9.24
C PHE A 234 16.53 -2.15 -10.21
N GLY A 235 17.18 -1.04 -10.57
CA GLY A 235 18.21 -0.96 -11.61
C GLY A 235 17.73 -0.15 -12.80
N ALA A 236 18.58 0.01 -13.82
CA ALA A 236 18.21 0.68 -15.07
C ALA A 236 17.42 -0.30 -15.95
N MET A 237 16.10 -0.31 -15.79
CA MET A 237 15.18 -1.19 -16.50
C MET A 237 14.19 -0.33 -17.29
N PRO A 238 13.97 -0.64 -18.58
CA PRO A 238 12.93 0.03 -19.33
C PRO A 238 11.56 -0.35 -18.78
N MET A 239 10.58 0.53 -18.97
CA MET A 239 9.19 0.21 -18.73
C MET A 239 8.76 -0.97 -19.59
N ASN A 240 8.06 -1.96 -19.05
CA ASN A 240 7.54 -3.02 -19.90
C ASN A 240 6.55 -2.45 -20.95
N SER A 241 6.56 -3.04 -22.14
CA SER A 241 5.87 -2.50 -23.32
C SER A 241 4.35 -2.40 -23.13
N ALA A 242 3.76 -3.37 -22.40
CA ALA A 242 2.33 -3.40 -22.07
C ALA A 242 1.93 -2.21 -21.18
N ALA A 243 2.63 -2.00 -20.06
CA ALA A 243 2.38 -0.89 -19.15
C ALA A 243 2.65 0.45 -19.83
N PHE A 244 3.76 0.57 -20.57
CA PHE A 244 4.12 1.77 -21.30
C PHE A 244 3.00 2.20 -22.26
N LYS A 245 2.52 1.27 -23.09
CA LYS A 245 1.43 1.54 -24.03
C LYS A 245 0.14 1.95 -23.31
N LEU A 246 -0.22 1.24 -22.25
CA LEU A 246 -1.46 1.48 -21.53
C LEU A 246 -1.46 2.81 -20.77
N LEU A 247 -0.37 3.14 -20.10
CA LEU A 247 -0.22 4.39 -19.33
C LEU A 247 -0.10 5.61 -20.26
N THR A 248 0.69 5.52 -21.33
CA THR A 248 0.82 6.64 -22.30
C THR A 248 -0.48 6.91 -23.07
N THR A 249 -1.24 5.88 -23.44
CA THR A 249 -2.57 6.03 -24.08
C THR A 249 -3.60 6.67 -23.15
N ASN A 250 -3.43 6.53 -21.83
CA ASN A 250 -4.30 7.10 -20.81
C ASN A 250 -3.72 8.39 -20.17
N ASN A 251 -2.73 9.02 -20.79
CA ASN A 251 -2.20 10.31 -20.32
C ASN A 251 -3.33 11.35 -20.20
N LYS A 252 -3.22 12.26 -19.23
CA LYS A 252 -4.23 13.28 -18.90
C LYS A 252 -5.59 12.72 -18.43
N ARG A 253 -5.62 11.50 -17.89
CA ARG A 253 -6.76 10.97 -17.13
C ARG A 253 -6.48 11.02 -15.64
N GLU A 254 -7.53 11.03 -14.83
CA GLU A 254 -7.39 10.80 -13.39
C GLU A 254 -6.98 9.35 -13.12
N VAL A 255 -6.00 9.19 -12.24
CA VAL A 255 -5.46 7.88 -11.84
C VAL A 255 -5.34 7.82 -10.34
N THR A 256 -5.65 6.65 -9.78
CA THR A 256 -5.30 6.31 -8.40
C THR A 256 -3.98 5.54 -8.42
N VAL A 257 -3.02 6.01 -7.62
CA VAL A 257 -1.78 5.29 -7.36
C VAL A 257 -1.88 4.70 -5.97
N ASN A 258 -2.16 3.39 -5.90
CA ASN A 258 -2.09 2.64 -4.66
C ASN A 258 -0.71 1.99 -4.56
N ALA A 259 0.26 2.70 -4.02
CA ALA A 259 1.64 2.22 -3.89
C ALA A 259 1.80 1.34 -2.64
N GLU A 260 0.88 0.41 -2.38
CA GLU A 260 0.95 -0.48 -1.22
C GLU A 260 2.21 -1.36 -1.25
N HIS A 261 2.64 -1.82 -0.08
CA HIS A 261 3.74 -2.77 -0.02
C HIS A 261 3.35 -4.07 -0.71
N PHE A 262 4.29 -4.61 -1.48
CA PHE A 262 4.12 -5.92 -2.09
C PHE A 262 4.11 -7.01 -1.00
N ASP A 263 2.96 -7.65 -0.81
CA ASP A 263 2.78 -8.75 0.13
C ASP A 263 2.46 -10.04 -0.62
N ARG A 264 3.39 -11.01 -0.55
CA ARG A 264 3.26 -12.29 -1.22
C ARG A 264 2.23 -13.22 -0.59
N TYR A 265 1.91 -13.02 0.68
CA TYR A 265 1.00 -13.90 1.42
C TYR A 265 -0.44 -13.42 1.29
N ASN A 266 -0.64 -12.10 1.36
CA ASN A 266 -1.96 -11.49 1.21
C ASN A 266 -2.30 -11.14 -0.25
N GLY A 267 -1.34 -11.26 -1.17
CA GLY A 267 -1.54 -10.99 -2.60
C GLY A 267 -1.52 -9.49 -2.96
N ASN A 268 -1.39 -8.60 -1.97
CA ASN A 268 -1.38 -7.16 -2.20
C ASN A 268 -0.20 -6.77 -3.09
N ARG A 269 -0.49 -6.03 -4.15
CA ARG A 269 0.51 -5.45 -5.05
C ARG A 269 0.29 -3.95 -5.15
N PRO A 270 1.37 -3.17 -5.29
CA PRO A 270 1.23 -1.79 -5.71
C PRO A 270 0.59 -1.75 -7.08
N GLU A 271 -0.30 -0.80 -7.31
CA GLU A 271 -1.10 -0.73 -8.53
C GLU A 271 -1.49 0.69 -8.92
N VAL A 272 -1.71 0.86 -10.22
CA VAL A 272 -2.31 2.04 -10.84
C VAL A 272 -3.70 1.65 -11.34
N ILE A 273 -4.70 2.40 -10.91
CA ILE A 273 -6.09 2.24 -11.31
C ILE A 273 -6.49 3.46 -12.14
N ILE A 274 -6.92 3.23 -13.37
CA ILE A 274 -7.46 4.28 -14.25
C ILE A 274 -8.95 3.98 -14.46
N PRO A 275 -9.85 4.69 -13.77
CA PRO A 275 -11.29 4.49 -13.94
C PRO A 275 -11.70 4.78 -15.38
N LEU A 276 -12.45 3.85 -15.98
CA LEU A 276 -12.96 4.01 -17.35
C LEU A 276 -14.48 3.87 -17.33
N PRO A 277 -15.21 4.69 -18.11
CA PRO A 277 -16.64 4.50 -18.28
C PRO A 277 -16.88 3.17 -19.00
N VAL A 278 -17.74 2.33 -18.43
CA VAL A 278 -18.13 1.04 -19.01
C VAL A 278 -19.65 0.97 -19.16
N THR A 279 -20.09 0.37 -20.26
CA THR A 279 -21.51 0.07 -20.50
C THR A 279 -21.88 -1.30 -19.91
N ASN A 280 -20.98 -2.27 -20.08
CA ASN A 280 -21.11 -3.62 -19.52
C ASN A 280 -19.93 -3.84 -18.56
N GLU A 281 -20.21 -4.40 -17.39
CA GLU A 281 -19.16 -4.74 -16.43
C GLU A 281 -18.30 -5.87 -17.02
N PRO A 282 -16.98 -5.67 -17.15
CA PRO A 282 -16.04 -6.73 -17.52
C PRO A 282 -15.91 -7.73 -16.36
N GLU A 283 -15.35 -8.91 -16.64
CA GLU A 283 -15.05 -9.89 -15.59
C GLU A 283 -13.91 -9.40 -14.67
N GLU A 284 -13.91 -9.92 -13.44
CA GLU A 284 -12.80 -9.78 -12.52
C GLU A 284 -11.62 -10.64 -13.02
N PRO A 285 -10.37 -10.17 -12.86
CA PRO A 285 -9.23 -10.88 -13.40
C PRO A 285 -8.88 -12.09 -12.53
N ASN A 286 -8.34 -13.14 -13.16
CA ASN A 286 -7.87 -14.32 -12.45
C ASN A 286 -6.44 -14.09 -11.94
N ASP A 287 -6.21 -14.24 -10.63
CA ASP A 287 -4.87 -14.10 -10.04
C ASP A 287 -3.88 -15.20 -10.49
N TYR A 288 -4.41 -16.33 -10.97
CA TYR A 288 -3.65 -17.48 -11.41
C TYR A 288 -4.21 -18.06 -12.69
N GLU A 289 -3.31 -18.39 -13.62
CA GLU A 289 -3.64 -19.10 -14.85
C GLU A 289 -2.81 -20.37 -15.01
N MET A 290 -3.28 -21.30 -15.84
CA MET A 290 -2.42 -22.39 -16.30
C MET A 290 -1.49 -21.87 -17.40
N PHE A 291 -0.20 -22.22 -17.31
CA PHE A 291 0.73 -21.96 -18.40
C PHE A 291 0.27 -22.65 -19.69
N SER A 292 0.20 -21.90 -20.77
CA SER A 292 -0.16 -22.36 -22.11
C SER A 292 0.71 -21.69 -23.17
N VAL A 293 0.90 -22.36 -24.30
CA VAL A 293 1.66 -21.82 -25.44
C VAL A 293 0.93 -20.60 -26.01
N GLY A 294 1.67 -19.55 -26.34
CA GLY A 294 1.14 -18.29 -26.85
C GLY A 294 0.89 -17.22 -25.79
N GLN A 295 0.83 -17.59 -24.50
CA GLN A 295 0.70 -16.61 -23.41
C GLN A 295 1.87 -15.62 -23.38
N GLN A 296 1.54 -14.36 -23.11
CA GLN A 296 2.53 -13.34 -22.78
C GLN A 296 3.00 -13.55 -21.34
N ILE A 297 4.31 -13.52 -21.15
CA ILE A 297 4.94 -13.70 -19.85
C ILE A 297 5.96 -12.60 -19.59
N ARG A 298 6.27 -12.42 -18.32
CA ARG A 298 7.35 -11.58 -17.82
C ARG A 298 8.36 -12.43 -17.07
N MET A 299 9.64 -12.13 -17.31
CA MET A 299 10.76 -12.77 -16.66
C MET A 299 10.98 -12.18 -15.26
N ARG A 300 11.01 -13.02 -14.23
CA ARG A 300 11.13 -12.59 -12.82
C ARG A 300 12.57 -12.53 -12.31
N ARG A 301 13.53 -13.14 -13.01
CA ARG A 301 14.90 -13.34 -12.54
C ARG A 301 15.93 -12.98 -13.61
N SER A 302 17.11 -12.55 -13.15
CA SER A 302 18.28 -12.36 -14.01
C SER A 302 18.63 -13.63 -14.78
N PRO A 303 19.21 -13.52 -15.99
CA PRO A 303 19.69 -12.30 -16.65
C PRO A 303 18.60 -11.49 -17.39
N HIS A 304 17.38 -12.01 -17.52
CA HIS A 304 16.31 -11.40 -18.32
C HIS A 304 15.23 -10.69 -17.50
N ALA A 305 15.48 -10.38 -16.22
CA ALA A 305 14.49 -9.81 -15.31
C ALA A 305 13.77 -8.59 -15.92
N GLY A 306 12.44 -8.57 -15.85
CA GLY A 306 11.58 -7.52 -16.39
C GLY A 306 11.26 -7.65 -17.88
N MET A 307 12.00 -8.45 -18.65
CA MET A 307 11.72 -8.62 -20.09
C MET A 307 10.41 -9.39 -20.32
N LEU A 308 9.66 -8.93 -21.32
CA LEU A 308 8.47 -9.64 -21.80
C LEU A 308 8.84 -10.64 -22.91
N GLY A 309 7.99 -11.64 -23.07
CA GLY A 309 8.09 -12.63 -24.12
C GLY A 309 6.84 -13.47 -24.23
N SER A 310 6.87 -14.44 -25.16
CA SER A 310 5.78 -15.38 -25.37
C SER A 310 6.26 -16.82 -25.20
N ILE A 311 5.43 -17.66 -24.58
CA ILE A 311 5.71 -19.09 -24.47
C ILE A 311 5.57 -19.71 -25.87
N THR A 312 6.65 -20.27 -26.41
CA THR A 312 6.64 -20.94 -27.72
C THR A 312 6.49 -22.45 -27.59
N ASN A 313 6.99 -23.03 -26.50
CA ASN A 313 6.90 -24.46 -26.22
C ASN A 313 6.85 -24.71 -24.72
N LEU A 314 6.09 -25.72 -24.31
CA LEU A 314 5.93 -26.14 -22.92
C LEU A 314 6.22 -27.65 -22.81
N PRO A 315 7.51 -28.06 -22.71
CA PRO A 315 7.88 -29.46 -22.59
C PRO A 315 7.19 -30.16 -21.43
N ALA A 316 6.75 -31.41 -21.66
CA ALA A 316 6.16 -32.22 -20.60
C ALA A 316 7.22 -32.70 -19.60
N GLY A 317 6.91 -32.58 -18.30
CA GLY A 317 7.77 -33.09 -17.23
C GLY A 317 8.97 -32.20 -16.89
N LEU A 318 10.09 -32.82 -16.50
CA LEU A 318 11.29 -32.13 -16.05
C LEU A 318 12.33 -32.02 -17.18
N THR A 319 12.68 -30.79 -17.55
CA THR A 319 13.68 -30.49 -18.58
C THR A 319 15.02 -30.18 -17.94
N LYS A 320 16.12 -30.67 -18.53
CA LYS A 320 17.48 -30.34 -18.10
C LYS A 320 17.82 -28.92 -18.57
N LEU A 321 18.06 -28.04 -17.61
CA LEU A 321 18.40 -26.64 -17.83
C LEU A 321 19.90 -26.47 -18.13
N PRO A 322 20.34 -25.33 -18.70
CA PRO A 322 21.76 -25.01 -18.87
C PRO A 322 22.57 -25.07 -17.57
N SER A 323 21.94 -24.82 -16.42
CA SER A 323 22.55 -24.95 -15.08
C SER A 323 22.79 -26.39 -14.63
N GLY A 324 22.33 -27.39 -15.38
CA GLY A 324 22.35 -28.81 -15.01
C GLY A 324 21.17 -29.26 -14.14
N LEU A 325 20.39 -28.34 -13.59
CA LEU A 325 19.18 -28.65 -12.82
C LEU A 325 18.08 -29.21 -13.72
N ARG A 326 17.19 -30.03 -13.15
CA ARG A 326 15.99 -30.53 -13.82
C ARG A 326 14.76 -29.92 -13.16
N ALA A 327 13.96 -29.19 -13.93
CA ALA A 327 12.75 -28.54 -13.43
C ALA A 327 11.70 -28.45 -14.56
N PRO A 328 10.41 -28.24 -14.23
CA PRO A 328 9.43 -27.83 -15.22
C PRO A 328 9.87 -26.51 -15.85
N ALA A 329 9.90 -26.44 -17.18
CA ALA A 329 10.42 -25.31 -17.93
C ALA A 329 9.55 -25.00 -19.14
N ALA A 330 9.68 -23.78 -19.66
CA ALA A 330 9.11 -23.35 -20.94
C ALA A 330 10.21 -22.78 -21.82
N GLU A 331 10.07 -22.94 -23.13
CA GLU A 331 10.80 -22.14 -24.11
C GLU A 331 10.04 -20.85 -24.33
N VAL A 332 10.74 -19.74 -24.21
CA VAL A 332 10.18 -18.41 -24.34
C VAL A 332 10.93 -17.66 -25.43
N LYS A 333 10.18 -17.06 -26.34
CA LYS A 333 10.69 -16.06 -27.29
C LYS A 333 10.54 -14.68 -26.67
N LEU A 334 11.67 -14.05 -26.35
CA LEU A 334 11.75 -12.70 -25.80
C LEU A 334 11.50 -11.64 -26.87
N GLU A 335 11.12 -10.43 -26.45
CA GLU A 335 10.91 -9.28 -27.36
C GLU A 335 12.17 -8.91 -28.16
N ASN A 336 13.37 -9.17 -27.62
CA ASN A 336 14.64 -8.97 -28.34
C ASN A 336 14.91 -10.03 -29.43
N GLY A 337 13.99 -10.98 -29.65
CA GLY A 337 14.08 -12.04 -30.65
C GLY A 337 14.79 -13.31 -30.19
N SER A 338 15.47 -13.30 -29.03
CA SER A 338 16.14 -14.48 -28.50
C SER A 338 15.15 -15.51 -27.94
N THR A 339 15.48 -16.79 -28.08
CA THR A 339 14.71 -17.89 -27.50
C THR A 339 15.51 -18.50 -26.36
N VAL A 340 14.87 -18.65 -25.19
CA VAL A 340 15.52 -19.13 -23.96
C VAL A 340 14.67 -20.19 -23.28
N LEU A 341 15.34 -21.19 -22.70
CA LEU A 341 14.70 -22.22 -21.87
C LEU A 341 14.74 -21.78 -20.41
N VAL A 342 13.57 -21.56 -19.81
CA VAL A 342 13.45 -20.94 -18.48
C VAL A 342 12.55 -21.80 -17.57
N PRO A 343 12.91 -22.00 -16.29
CA PRO A 343 12.04 -22.66 -15.33
C PRO A 343 10.71 -21.93 -15.16
N LEU A 344 9.59 -22.66 -15.09
CA LEU A 344 8.26 -22.05 -14.93
C LEU A 344 8.15 -21.14 -13.70
N VAL A 345 8.88 -21.45 -12.64
CA VAL A 345 8.89 -20.66 -11.39
C VAL A 345 9.43 -19.24 -11.57
N ASN A 346 10.21 -19.01 -12.64
CA ASN A 346 10.80 -17.72 -12.98
C ASN A 346 9.93 -16.91 -13.96
N LEU A 347 8.75 -17.42 -14.33
CA LEU A 347 7.79 -16.76 -15.20
C LEU A 347 6.59 -16.28 -14.38
N GLU A 348 6.03 -15.14 -14.77
CA GLU A 348 4.68 -14.70 -14.42
C GLU A 348 3.93 -14.39 -15.71
N VAL A 349 2.64 -14.71 -15.77
CA VAL A 349 1.80 -14.37 -16.92
C VAL A 349 1.49 -12.89 -16.86
N VAL A 350 1.56 -12.20 -17.99
CA VAL A 350 1.06 -10.82 -18.11
C VAL A 350 -0.35 -10.93 -18.66
N GLY A 351 -1.31 -10.74 -17.75
CA GLY A 351 -2.75 -10.88 -17.98
C GLY A 351 -3.41 -9.53 -17.98
#